data_AF-A0A3N2Q3P7-F1
#
_entry.id   AF-A0A3N2Q3P7-F1
#
_cell.length_a   1.000
_cell.length_b   1.000
_cell.length_c   1.000
_cell.angle_alpha   90.00
_cell.angle_beta   90.00
_cell.angle_gamma   90.00
#
_symmetry.space_group_name_H-M   'P 1'
#
loop_
_entity.id
_entity.type
_entity.pdbx_description
1 polymer ?
#
loop_
_entity_poly.entity_id
_entity_poly.type
_entity_poly.pdbx_seq_one_letter_code
_entity_poly.pdbx_strand_id
1 'polypeptide(L)'
;MNFLSNTNDDWKADEEDDMIGYDDDDDGDDFGLPSLSNMKRRDRKIAAQRTDSKGTLLSPAPEGSFSGLGSRRYSNSADIAIERPAQPYPMPKKSEGKILRPQYKDILRDPANALHLINYPTVPTDATPKEVDAANSRISRINKFKKLLQASTIPLADLRQLAWSGVPEEVRAMTWQLLLSYLPASSERRVATLERKRKEYLDGVRQAFERGAANPTSAGKARGLDEAIWHQISIDVPRTNPHIELYGYEATQRSLERILYVWAVRHPASGYVQGINDLVTPFWQVFLGIYITDPNVEKGMDPGQLPKSVLDAVEADSFWCLTKLLDGIQDHYIVAQPGIQRQVAALRDLTARIDSTLAKHLESEHVEFIQFSFRWMNCLLMREISVKNTIRMWDTYLAEEQGFSEFHLYVCAAFLVKWSDKLVRMDFQEIMMFLQSLPTKDWTEKDIELLLSEAFIWQSLFKGSSAHLRGQPSRAPSTNLQL
;
A
#
# COMPACT_ATOMS: atom_id res chain seq x y z
N MET A 1 24.68 -0.32 -56.99
CA MET A 1 25.95 0.30 -56.53
C MET A 1 25.58 1.08 -55.28
N ASN A 2 25.80 0.59 -54.05
CA ASN A 2 27.09 0.52 -53.32
C ASN A 2 27.91 1.82 -53.49
N PHE A 3 28.39 2.53 -52.47
CA PHE A 3 28.81 2.13 -51.12
C PHE A 3 29.06 3.37 -50.21
N LEU A 4 29.17 3.08 -48.91
CA LEU A 4 29.47 3.88 -47.72
C LEU A 4 30.70 4.84 -47.80
N SER A 5 30.74 5.88 -46.95
CA SER A 5 31.69 6.03 -45.79
C SER A 5 31.98 7.49 -45.38
N ASN A 6 32.18 7.68 -44.08
CA ASN A 6 32.91 8.76 -43.37
C ASN A 6 32.24 10.11 -43.09
N THR A 7 31.69 10.24 -41.89
CA THR A 7 32.07 11.32 -40.96
C THR A 7 32.11 10.75 -39.54
N ASN A 8 33.27 10.19 -39.20
CA ASN A 8 33.72 9.89 -37.86
C ASN A 8 34.92 10.83 -37.65
N ASP A 9 34.80 11.82 -36.76
CA ASP A 9 35.89 12.55 -36.09
C ASP A 9 35.35 13.87 -35.53
N ASP A 10 34.95 13.87 -34.25
CA ASP A 10 35.05 15.07 -33.40
C ASP A 10 34.98 14.72 -31.89
N TRP A 11 35.76 13.71 -31.48
CA TRP A 11 35.96 13.36 -30.06
C TRP A 11 37.45 13.10 -29.76
N LYS A 12 38.23 14.17 -29.58
CA LYS A 12 39.50 14.28 -28.82
C LYS A 12 39.70 15.78 -28.54
N ALA A 13 40.01 16.33 -27.37
CA ALA A 13 40.46 15.88 -26.05
C ALA A 13 39.79 16.84 -25.01
N ASP A 14 39.62 16.49 -23.74
CA ASP A 14 40.70 16.54 -22.76
C ASP A 14 40.57 15.41 -21.72
N GLU A 15 41.65 14.66 -21.60
CA GLU A 15 41.94 13.73 -20.52
C GLU A 15 42.44 14.54 -19.32
N GLU A 16 41.60 14.72 -18.30
CA GLU A 16 42.07 14.81 -16.91
C GLU A 16 41.43 13.66 -16.13
N ASP A 17 42.30 12.73 -15.77
CA ASP A 17 42.08 11.56 -14.92
C ASP A 17 41.53 12.00 -13.55
N ASP A 18 40.24 11.75 -13.29
CA ASP A 18 39.71 11.56 -11.95
C ASP A 18 38.85 10.29 -11.95
N MET A 19 39.55 9.17 -11.78
CA MET A 19 38.99 7.89 -11.37
C MET A 19 38.27 8.06 -10.02
N ILE A 20 37.01 8.50 -10.06
CA ILE A 20 36.09 8.37 -8.93
C ILE A 20 35.72 6.88 -8.88
N GLY A 21 36.42 6.16 -8.01
CA GLY A 21 36.05 4.81 -7.61
C GLY A 21 34.58 4.77 -7.25
N TYR A 22 33.84 3.87 -7.91
CA TYR A 22 32.59 3.37 -7.38
C TYR A 22 32.95 2.60 -6.10
N ASP A 23 32.97 3.29 -4.96
CA ASP A 23 32.88 2.62 -3.67
C ASP A 23 31.52 1.93 -3.63
N ASP A 24 31.60 0.61 -3.77
CA ASP A 24 30.53 -0.38 -3.72
C ASP A 24 30.09 -0.58 -2.25
N ASP A 25 29.83 0.53 -1.54
CA ASP A 25 29.22 0.50 -0.21
C ASP A 25 27.71 0.39 -0.38
N ASP A 26 27.24 -0.85 -0.54
CA ASP A 26 25.85 -1.29 -0.40
C ASP A 26 25.37 -1.04 1.04
N ASP A 27 25.07 0.23 1.35
CA ASP A 27 24.78 0.76 2.69
C ASP A 27 23.27 0.99 2.94
N GLY A 28 22.40 0.40 2.11
CA GLY A 28 20.96 0.33 2.36
C GLY A 28 20.65 -0.59 3.54
N ASP A 29 19.49 -0.42 4.19
CA ASP A 29 19.00 -1.52 5.02
C ASP A 29 18.70 -2.76 4.15
N ASP A 30 18.42 -3.90 4.77
CA ASP A 30 18.03 -5.17 4.11
C ASP A 30 16.81 -5.04 3.14
N PHE A 31 16.19 -3.86 3.07
CA PHE A 31 15.14 -3.50 2.12
C PHE A 31 15.52 -2.35 1.18
N GLY A 32 16.80 -1.99 1.10
CA GLY A 32 17.32 -0.94 0.23
C GLY A 32 16.91 0.48 0.63
N LEU A 33 16.34 0.68 1.82
CA LEU A 33 15.93 2.03 2.23
C LEU A 33 17.11 2.82 2.81
N PRO A 34 17.23 4.12 2.48
CA PRO A 34 18.26 4.97 3.06
C PRO A 34 18.09 5.12 4.59
N SER A 35 19.21 5.09 5.32
CA SER A 35 19.23 5.47 6.75
C SER A 35 18.89 6.94 6.94
N LEU A 36 18.03 7.27 7.91
CA LEU A 36 17.68 8.65 8.27
C LEU A 36 18.91 9.51 8.63
N SER A 37 20.00 8.89 9.07
CA SER A 37 21.29 9.55 9.34
C SER A 37 22.04 9.95 8.06
N ASN A 38 21.96 9.12 7.02
CA ASN A 38 22.62 9.36 5.73
C ASN A 38 21.83 10.37 4.89
N MET A 39 20.50 10.36 4.98
CA MET A 39 19.65 11.41 4.39
C MET A 39 20.06 12.81 4.90
N LYS A 40 20.44 12.95 6.18
CA LYS A 40 20.98 14.22 6.74
C LYS A 40 22.26 14.68 6.02
N ARG A 41 23.17 13.77 5.67
CA ARG A 41 24.42 14.10 4.97
C ARG A 41 24.13 14.54 3.54
N ARG A 42 23.22 13.85 2.85
CA ARG A 42 22.82 14.17 1.46
C ARG A 42 22.12 15.53 1.38
N ASP A 43 21.17 15.82 2.27
CA ASP A 43 20.49 17.12 2.32
C ASP A 43 21.44 18.27 2.64
N ARG A 44 22.42 18.06 3.53
CA ARG A 44 23.48 19.05 3.83
C ARG A 44 24.39 19.29 2.62
N LYS A 45 24.74 18.24 1.88
CA LYS A 45 25.58 18.33 0.67
C LYS A 45 24.86 19.07 -0.47
N ILE A 46 23.57 18.80 -0.66
CA ILE A 46 22.72 19.51 -1.65
C ILE A 46 22.50 20.98 -1.25
N ALA A 47 22.31 21.27 0.04
CA ALA A 47 22.17 22.64 0.53
C ALA A 47 23.47 23.45 0.35
N ALA A 48 24.64 22.84 0.56
CA ALA A 48 25.94 23.46 0.34
C ALA A 48 26.21 23.73 -1.16
N GLN A 49 25.81 22.83 -2.06
CA GLN A 49 25.96 23.04 -3.51
C GLN A 49 25.03 24.14 -4.06
N ARG A 50 23.87 24.37 -3.44
CA ARG A 50 22.95 25.46 -3.80
C ARG A 50 23.40 26.84 -3.31
N THR A 51 24.29 26.91 -2.32
CA THR A 51 24.85 28.19 -1.86
C THR A 51 26.01 28.69 -2.72
N ASP A 52 26.68 27.81 -3.45
CA ASP A 52 27.84 28.17 -4.30
C ASP A 52 27.47 28.55 -5.75
N SER A 53 26.20 28.43 -6.13
CA SER A 53 25.72 28.68 -7.51
C SER A 53 24.74 29.87 -7.60
N LYS A 54 25.11 31.02 -7.01
CA LYS A 54 24.45 32.31 -7.30
C LYS A 54 25.40 33.25 -8.07
N GLY A 55 25.52 32.99 -9.37
CA GLY A 55 26.04 33.93 -10.36
C GLY A 55 24.91 34.36 -11.32
N THR A 56 24.58 35.65 -11.27
CA THR A 56 23.83 36.50 -12.22
C THR A 56 23.41 35.93 -13.57
N LEU A 57 22.12 36.11 -13.94
CA LEU A 57 21.67 36.63 -15.25
C LEU A 57 20.15 36.98 -15.20
N LEU A 58 19.81 38.13 -15.77
CA LEU A 58 18.47 38.76 -15.82
C LEU A 58 17.90 38.69 -17.25
N SER A 59 16.56 38.61 -17.34
CA SER A 59 15.63 38.96 -18.47
C SER A 59 15.08 37.80 -19.32
N PRO A 60 13.98 37.99 -20.09
CA PRO A 60 12.60 38.21 -19.65
C PRO A 60 11.62 37.17 -20.26
N ALA A 61 10.40 37.09 -19.73
CA ALA A 61 9.32 36.22 -20.22
C ALA A 61 8.55 36.81 -21.42
N PRO A 62 7.94 35.97 -22.29
CA PRO A 62 6.76 36.35 -23.05
C PRO A 62 5.49 35.65 -22.52
N GLU A 63 4.42 36.43 -22.48
CA GLU A 63 3.07 36.04 -22.13
C GLU A 63 2.42 35.15 -23.20
N GLY A 64 1.61 34.18 -22.77
CA GLY A 64 0.78 33.33 -23.62
C GLY A 64 -0.20 32.52 -22.77
N SER A 65 -1.42 33.05 -22.67
CA SER A 65 -2.56 32.57 -21.87
C SER A 65 -2.98 31.12 -22.15
N PHE A 66 -3.04 30.29 -21.09
CA PHE A 66 -4.03 29.21 -20.95
C PHE A 66 -4.44 29.14 -19.47
N SER A 67 -5.58 29.77 -19.14
CA SER A 67 -6.27 29.61 -17.87
C SER A 67 -6.94 28.24 -17.81
N GLY A 68 -6.70 27.48 -16.74
CA GLY A 68 -7.52 26.30 -16.46
C GLY A 68 -6.95 25.20 -15.58
N LEU A 69 -5.94 25.42 -14.73
CA LEU A 69 -5.65 24.49 -13.62
C LEU A 69 -5.32 25.31 -12.36
N GLY A 70 -6.12 25.14 -11.33
CA GLY A 70 -6.07 25.92 -10.10
C GLY A 70 -4.69 25.88 -9.46
N SER A 71 -4.04 27.04 -9.43
CA SER A 71 -2.91 27.35 -8.56
C SER A 71 -3.30 27.00 -7.13
N ARG A 72 -2.47 26.17 -6.48
CA ARG A 72 -2.55 25.90 -5.04
C ARG A 72 -2.48 27.25 -4.32
N ARG A 73 -3.63 27.81 -3.96
CA ARG A 73 -3.71 28.88 -2.99
C ARG A 73 -3.15 28.32 -1.70
N TYR A 74 -1.92 28.73 -1.38
CA TYR A 74 -1.43 28.74 0.00
C TYR A 74 -2.43 29.56 0.81
N SER A 75 -3.40 28.88 1.41
CA SER A 75 -4.21 29.48 2.45
C SER A 75 -3.31 29.58 3.68
N ASN A 76 -3.04 30.80 4.14
CA ASN A 76 -2.47 31.09 5.45
C ASN A 76 -3.45 30.64 6.54
N SER A 77 -3.63 29.34 6.72
CA SER A 77 -4.39 28.75 7.82
C SER A 77 -3.44 28.09 8.82
N ALA A 78 -2.48 28.87 9.30
CA ALA A 78 -1.54 28.45 10.36
C ALA A 78 -2.23 28.22 11.72
N ASP A 79 -3.54 28.49 11.85
CA ASP A 79 -4.23 28.59 13.15
C ASP A 79 -5.21 27.44 13.48
N ILE A 80 -5.24 26.34 12.72
CA ILE A 80 -6.11 25.17 13.06
C ILE A 80 -5.37 23.83 12.88
N ALA A 81 -4.08 23.80 13.17
CA ALA A 81 -3.47 22.56 13.65
C ALA A 81 -3.39 22.72 15.17
N ILE A 82 -4.44 22.33 15.89
CA ILE A 82 -4.32 22.16 17.35
C ILE A 82 -3.24 21.09 17.50
N GLU A 83 -2.03 21.52 17.85
CA GLU A 83 -0.95 20.63 18.28
C GLU A 83 -1.51 19.79 19.40
N ARG A 84 -1.92 18.55 19.10
CA ARG A 84 -2.33 17.62 20.15
C ARG A 84 -1.07 17.40 20.98
N PRO A 85 -1.04 17.81 22.27
CA PRO A 85 0.17 17.77 23.06
C PRO A 85 0.75 16.35 23.05
N ALA A 86 2.08 16.24 23.02
CA ALA A 86 2.79 14.98 23.18
C ALA A 86 2.56 14.45 24.61
N GLN A 87 1.49 13.68 24.80
CA GLN A 87 1.19 13.06 26.08
C GLN A 87 1.98 11.74 26.22
N PRO A 88 2.55 11.45 27.40
CA PRO A 88 3.22 10.19 27.68
C PRO A 88 2.17 9.07 27.80
N TYR A 89 2.12 8.20 26.78
CA TYR A 89 1.23 7.02 26.69
C TYR A 89 -0.29 7.34 26.74
N PRO A 90 -1.12 6.82 25.82
CA PRO A 90 -2.56 7.05 25.86
C PRO A 90 -3.16 6.55 27.19
N MET A 91 -3.98 7.37 27.86
CA MET A 91 -4.74 6.93 29.03
C MET A 91 -5.87 6.01 28.53
N PRO A 92 -5.84 4.69 28.84
CA PRO A 92 -6.79 3.76 28.26
C PRO A 92 -8.22 4.06 28.74
N LYS A 93 -9.19 4.12 27.82
CA LYS A 93 -10.60 4.03 28.20
C LYS A 93 -10.87 2.61 28.66
N LYS A 94 -11.45 2.39 29.85
CA LYS A 94 -11.83 1.04 30.32
C LYS A 94 -12.82 0.41 29.33
N SER A 95 -12.46 -0.72 28.72
CA SER A 95 -13.38 -1.55 27.94
C SER A 95 -13.40 -2.96 28.52
N GLU A 96 -14.59 -3.53 28.70
CA GLU A 96 -14.75 -4.93 29.08
C GLU A 96 -14.84 -5.80 27.82
N GLY A 97 -14.23 -6.99 27.82
CA GLY A 97 -14.55 -8.06 26.86
C GLY A 97 -13.38 -8.63 26.05
N LYS A 98 -12.35 -7.85 25.74
CA LYS A 98 -11.16 -8.37 25.04
C LYS A 98 -9.94 -8.35 25.91
N ILE A 99 -9.32 -9.50 26.07
CA ILE A 99 -8.20 -9.68 26.97
C ILE A 99 -6.94 -9.89 26.12
N LEU A 100 -5.86 -9.20 26.51
CA LEU A 100 -4.52 -9.50 26.04
C LEU A 100 -4.23 -11.00 26.24
N ARG A 101 -3.80 -11.69 25.20
CA ARG A 101 -3.41 -13.10 25.32
C ARG A 101 -2.34 -13.27 26.39
N PRO A 102 -2.48 -14.19 27.36
CA PRO A 102 -1.49 -14.36 28.41
C PRO A 102 -0.07 -14.64 27.87
N GLN A 103 0.02 -15.31 26.71
CA GLN A 103 1.26 -15.69 26.04
C GLN A 103 1.83 -14.57 25.13
N TYR A 104 1.35 -13.32 25.22
CA TYR A 104 1.77 -12.24 24.33
C TYR A 104 3.29 -12.03 24.29
N LYS A 105 4.00 -12.31 25.40
CA LYS A 105 5.47 -12.19 25.47
C LYS A 105 6.18 -13.19 24.55
N ASP A 106 5.65 -14.40 24.43
CA ASP A 106 6.19 -15.42 23.55
C ASP A 106 5.89 -15.08 22.09
N ILE A 107 4.67 -14.57 21.81
CA ILE A 107 4.28 -14.08 20.48
C ILE A 107 5.13 -12.88 20.06
N LEU A 108 5.47 -11.98 21.00
CA LEU A 108 6.39 -10.87 20.75
C LEU A 108 7.77 -11.37 20.31
N ARG A 109 8.28 -12.44 20.92
CA ARG A 109 9.59 -12.99 20.56
C ARG A 109 9.57 -13.74 19.23
N ASP A 110 8.56 -14.58 19.02
CA ASP A 110 8.37 -15.33 17.77
C ASP A 110 6.86 -15.47 17.48
N PRO A 111 6.36 -14.91 16.35
CA PRO A 111 4.95 -15.04 15.97
C PRO A 111 4.52 -16.50 15.76
N ALA A 112 5.45 -17.43 15.51
CA ALA A 112 5.14 -18.86 15.42
C ALA A 112 4.54 -19.43 16.71
N ASN A 113 4.78 -18.80 17.88
CA ASN A 113 4.18 -19.22 19.14
C ASN A 113 2.64 -19.10 19.13
N ALA A 114 2.07 -18.22 18.30
CA ALA A 114 0.62 -18.12 18.14
C ALA A 114 0.00 -19.38 17.51
N LEU A 115 0.76 -20.18 16.75
CA LEU A 115 0.28 -21.42 16.13
C LEU A 115 -0.12 -22.50 17.15
N HIS A 116 0.41 -22.41 18.37
CA HIS A 116 0.05 -23.29 19.48
C HIS A 116 -1.23 -22.84 20.23
N LEU A 117 -1.73 -21.64 19.93
CA LEU A 117 -2.85 -20.99 20.61
C LEU A 117 -4.09 -20.87 19.70
N ILE A 118 -4.12 -21.67 18.63
CA ILE A 118 -5.23 -21.70 17.67
C ILE A 118 -6.45 -22.31 18.36
N ASN A 119 -7.50 -21.51 18.51
CA ASN A 119 -8.80 -21.97 18.94
C ASN A 119 -9.56 -22.51 17.72
N TYR A 120 -9.76 -23.82 17.67
CA TYR A 120 -10.50 -24.43 16.57
C TYR A 120 -12.00 -24.10 16.70
N PRO A 121 -12.70 -23.89 15.57
CA PRO A 121 -14.15 -23.74 15.57
C PRO A 121 -14.83 -24.91 16.28
N THR A 122 -15.69 -24.63 17.25
CA THR A 122 -16.51 -25.64 17.92
C THR A 122 -17.76 -25.91 17.09
N VAL A 123 -18.07 -27.19 16.87
CA VAL A 123 -19.31 -27.61 16.19
C VAL A 123 -20.43 -27.65 17.24
N PRO A 124 -21.52 -26.86 17.11
CA PRO A 124 -22.68 -26.96 17.99
C PRO A 124 -23.29 -28.36 17.97
N THR A 125 -23.86 -28.78 19.10
CA THR A 125 -24.49 -30.12 19.24
C THR A 125 -25.73 -30.30 18.35
N ASP A 126 -26.35 -29.20 17.93
CA ASP A 126 -27.53 -29.10 17.06
C ASP A 126 -27.18 -28.66 15.63
N ALA A 127 -25.90 -28.64 15.26
CA ALA A 127 -25.44 -28.21 13.94
C ALA A 127 -25.98 -29.11 12.83
N THR A 128 -26.41 -28.49 11.73
CA THR A 128 -26.79 -29.19 10.51
C THR A 128 -25.58 -29.91 9.88
N PRO A 129 -25.77 -30.98 9.10
CA PRO A 129 -24.66 -31.66 8.41
C PRO A 129 -23.76 -30.71 7.60
N LYS A 130 -24.37 -29.68 6.98
CA LYS A 130 -23.66 -28.65 6.23
C LYS A 130 -22.76 -27.78 7.10
N GLU A 131 -23.19 -27.44 8.31
CA GLU A 131 -22.39 -26.65 9.26
C GLU A 131 -21.24 -27.48 9.85
N VAL A 132 -21.49 -28.77 10.13
CA VAL A 132 -20.46 -29.73 10.54
C VAL A 132 -19.38 -29.87 9.46
N ASP A 133 -19.77 -30.05 8.20
CA ASP A 133 -18.83 -30.17 7.08
C ASP A 133 -18.03 -28.88 6.84
N ALA A 134 -18.68 -27.72 6.98
CA ALA A 134 -17.99 -26.43 6.87
C ALA A 134 -16.96 -26.23 8.00
N ALA A 135 -17.33 -26.58 9.24
CA ALA A 135 -16.41 -26.51 10.38
C ALA A 135 -15.23 -27.47 10.22
N ASN A 136 -15.48 -28.73 9.82
CA ASN A 136 -14.44 -29.71 9.55
C ASN A 136 -13.50 -29.26 8.42
N SER A 137 -14.05 -28.68 7.34
CA SER A 137 -13.28 -28.12 6.23
C SER A 137 -12.39 -26.95 6.69
N ARG A 138 -12.92 -26.06 7.55
CA ARG A 138 -12.14 -24.97 8.15
C ARG A 138 -11.02 -25.49 9.05
N ILE A 139 -11.30 -26.47 9.91
CA ILE A 139 -10.29 -27.10 10.79
C ILE A 139 -9.18 -27.75 9.95
N SER A 140 -9.55 -28.50 8.92
CA SER A 140 -8.61 -29.11 7.98
C SER A 140 -7.73 -28.05 7.30
N ARG A 141 -8.32 -26.94 6.85
CA ARG A 141 -7.60 -25.83 6.26
C ARG A 141 -6.61 -25.20 7.24
N ILE A 142 -7.03 -24.89 8.46
CA ILE A 142 -6.16 -24.37 9.53
C ILE A 142 -4.98 -25.31 9.79
N ASN A 143 -5.23 -26.62 9.87
CA ASN A 143 -4.19 -27.61 10.11
C ASN A 143 -3.18 -27.72 8.96
N LYS A 144 -3.61 -27.54 7.71
CA LYS A 144 -2.70 -27.46 6.55
C LYS A 144 -1.74 -26.28 6.66
N PHE A 145 -2.26 -25.08 6.96
CA PHE A 145 -1.42 -23.90 7.20
C PHE A 145 -0.48 -24.11 8.39
N LYS A 146 -1.01 -24.57 9.53
CA LYS A 146 -0.23 -24.82 10.74
C LYS A 146 0.95 -25.75 10.47
N LYS A 147 0.71 -26.88 9.78
CA LYS A 147 1.76 -27.82 9.40
C LYS A 147 2.84 -27.15 8.54
N LEU A 148 2.43 -26.34 7.57
CA LEU A 148 3.35 -25.66 6.66
C LEU A 148 4.19 -24.60 7.38
N LEU A 149 3.57 -23.80 8.25
CA LEU A 149 4.21 -22.72 9.00
C LEU A 149 5.14 -23.21 10.13
N GLN A 150 4.97 -24.46 10.56
CA GLN A 150 5.83 -25.13 11.53
C GLN A 150 7.08 -25.77 10.91
N ALA A 151 7.21 -25.78 9.58
CA ALA A 151 8.43 -26.26 8.93
C ALA A 151 9.65 -25.40 9.31
N SER A 152 10.84 -26.01 9.40
CA SER A 152 12.10 -25.30 9.65
C SER A 152 12.45 -24.33 8.53
N THR A 153 12.17 -24.74 7.29
CA THR A 153 12.24 -23.90 6.10
C THR A 153 10.91 -23.98 5.38
N ILE A 154 10.19 -22.87 5.31
CA ILE A 154 8.85 -22.80 4.73
C ILE A 154 8.95 -22.68 3.20
N PRO A 155 8.38 -23.62 2.42
CA PRO A 155 8.33 -23.50 0.97
C PRO A 155 7.31 -22.42 0.58
N LEU A 156 7.81 -21.25 0.16
CA LEU A 156 6.95 -20.09 -0.16
C LEU A 156 6.00 -20.35 -1.33
N ALA A 157 6.37 -21.21 -2.29
CA ALA A 157 5.50 -21.59 -3.40
C ALA A 157 4.22 -22.31 -2.91
N ASP A 158 4.39 -23.29 -2.01
CA ASP A 158 3.27 -24.01 -1.41
C ASP A 158 2.42 -23.09 -0.53
N LEU A 159 3.07 -22.15 0.18
CA LEU A 159 2.38 -21.17 1.00
C LEU A 159 1.52 -20.23 0.15
N ARG A 160 2.06 -19.73 -0.99
CA ARG A 160 1.31 -18.93 -1.96
C ARG A 160 0.11 -19.71 -2.51
N GLN A 161 0.33 -20.93 -2.97
CA GLN A 161 -0.75 -21.78 -3.50
C GLN A 161 -1.87 -21.98 -2.48
N LEU A 162 -1.52 -22.23 -1.21
CA LEU A 162 -2.49 -22.41 -0.14
C LEU A 162 -3.20 -21.10 0.25
N ALA A 163 -2.47 -19.98 0.28
CA ALA A 163 -2.97 -18.65 0.62
C ALA A 163 -3.91 -18.06 -0.43
N TRP A 164 -3.77 -18.43 -1.71
CA TRP A 164 -4.54 -17.88 -2.82
C TRP A 164 -6.06 -17.95 -2.60
N SER A 165 -6.56 -19.05 -2.04
CA SER A 165 -7.99 -19.24 -1.72
C SER A 165 -8.41 -18.68 -0.36
N GLY A 166 -7.59 -17.83 0.26
CA GLY A 166 -7.85 -17.17 1.54
C GLY A 166 -7.10 -17.81 2.71
N VAL A 167 -6.66 -17.00 3.65
CA VAL A 167 -5.87 -17.43 4.81
C VAL A 167 -6.77 -17.45 6.05
N PRO A 168 -6.80 -18.51 6.87
CA PRO A 168 -7.51 -18.50 8.14
C PRO A 168 -6.97 -17.40 9.08
N GLU A 169 -7.84 -16.77 9.86
CA GLU A 169 -7.42 -15.61 10.66
C GLU A 169 -6.32 -15.93 11.68
N GLU A 170 -6.35 -17.16 12.20
CA GLU A 170 -5.50 -17.64 13.28
C GLU A 170 -4.03 -17.73 12.84
N VAL A 171 -3.79 -17.77 11.53
CA VAL A 171 -2.47 -17.90 10.91
C VAL A 171 -2.14 -16.74 9.96
N ARG A 172 -3.05 -15.77 9.80
CA ARG A 172 -2.95 -14.73 8.77
C ARG A 172 -1.75 -13.83 8.96
N ALA A 173 -1.52 -13.33 10.17
CA ALA A 173 -0.43 -12.42 10.46
C ALA A 173 0.93 -13.00 10.04
N MET A 174 1.28 -14.18 10.54
CA MET A 174 2.54 -14.83 10.18
C MET A 174 2.63 -15.15 8.68
N THR A 175 1.51 -15.56 8.07
CA THR A 175 1.44 -15.83 6.62
C THR A 175 1.74 -14.56 5.81
N TRP A 176 1.12 -13.43 6.15
CA TRP A 176 1.35 -12.15 5.47
C TRP A 176 2.79 -11.67 5.61
N GLN A 177 3.36 -11.78 6.81
CA GLN A 177 4.77 -11.43 7.04
C GLN A 177 5.72 -12.28 6.18
N LEU A 178 5.43 -13.58 5.97
CA LEU A 178 6.21 -14.46 5.10
C LEU A 178 6.02 -14.13 3.61
N LEU A 179 4.78 -13.89 3.18
CA LEU A 179 4.47 -13.59 1.77
C LEU A 179 5.07 -12.25 1.31
N LEU A 180 5.13 -11.26 2.21
CA LEU A 180 5.83 -9.99 1.99
C LEU A 180 7.36 -10.08 2.14
N SER A 181 7.89 -11.27 2.43
CA SER A 181 9.31 -11.49 2.73
C SER A 181 9.84 -10.60 3.87
N TYR A 182 8.95 -10.16 4.78
CA TYR A 182 9.33 -9.45 6.00
C TYR A 182 9.88 -10.42 7.05
N LEU A 183 9.19 -11.55 7.23
CA LEU A 183 9.65 -12.65 8.07
C LEU A 183 10.43 -13.65 7.21
N PRO A 184 11.66 -14.04 7.57
CA PRO A 184 12.41 -15.06 6.84
C PRO A 184 11.69 -16.42 6.83
N ALA A 185 11.75 -17.11 5.70
CA ALA A 185 11.20 -18.48 5.58
C ALA A 185 11.95 -19.52 6.42
N SER A 186 13.20 -19.25 6.79
CA SER A 186 14.02 -20.09 7.68
C SER A 186 13.77 -19.70 9.13
N SER A 187 13.34 -20.67 9.95
CA SER A 187 12.96 -20.47 11.34
C SER A 187 14.09 -19.93 12.22
N GLU A 188 15.32 -20.38 11.96
CA GLU A 188 16.54 -20.00 12.71
C GLU A 188 16.82 -18.49 12.66
N ARG A 189 16.41 -17.82 11.57
CA ARG A 189 16.67 -16.39 11.36
C ARG A 189 15.52 -15.48 11.80
N ARG A 190 14.34 -16.04 12.10
CA ARG A 190 13.11 -15.26 12.34
C ARG A 190 13.24 -14.33 13.54
N VAL A 191 13.61 -14.87 14.71
CA VAL A 191 13.68 -14.11 15.96
C VAL A 191 14.66 -12.94 15.85
N ALA A 192 15.89 -13.21 15.41
CA ALA A 192 16.92 -12.18 15.26
C ALA A 192 16.54 -11.11 14.23
N THR A 193 15.94 -11.51 13.10
CA THR A 193 15.50 -10.56 12.06
C THR A 193 14.37 -9.67 12.56
N LEU A 194 13.38 -10.25 13.23
CA LEU A 194 12.23 -9.52 13.74
C LEU A 194 12.63 -8.54 14.85
N GLU A 195 13.49 -8.97 15.78
CA GLU A 195 14.04 -8.09 16.82
C GLU A 195 14.81 -6.91 16.21
N ARG A 196 15.71 -7.19 15.25
CA ARG A 196 16.46 -6.17 14.52
C ARG A 196 15.53 -5.19 13.81
N LYS A 197 14.55 -5.67 13.05
CA LYS A 197 13.65 -4.83 12.25
C LYS A 197 12.71 -3.98 13.10
N ARG A 198 12.20 -4.53 14.21
CA ARG A 198 11.39 -3.76 15.16
C ARG A 198 12.20 -2.69 15.87
N LYS A 199 13.43 -3.02 16.28
CA LYS A 199 14.36 -2.01 16.83
C LYS A 199 14.67 -0.92 15.82
N GLU A 200 14.97 -1.29 14.57
CA GLU A 200 15.26 -0.36 13.49
C GLU A 200 14.11 0.63 13.27
N TYR A 201 12.86 0.16 13.25
CA TYR A 201 11.68 1.01 13.18
C TYR A 201 11.61 2.00 14.36
N LEU A 202 11.74 1.50 15.60
CA LEU A 202 11.67 2.33 16.80
C LEU A 202 12.79 3.37 16.85
N ASP A 203 13.99 3.02 16.38
CA ASP A 203 15.11 3.94 16.24
C ASP A 203 14.79 5.01 15.18
N GLY A 204 14.14 4.61 14.07
CA GLY A 204 13.63 5.51 13.04
C GLY A 204 12.59 6.49 13.57
N VAL A 205 11.62 6.02 14.36
CA VAL A 205 10.62 6.87 15.05
C VAL A 205 11.32 7.87 15.96
N ARG A 206 12.23 7.44 16.83
CA ARG A 206 12.97 8.35 17.72
C ARG A 206 13.71 9.42 16.92
N GLN A 207 14.44 9.03 15.89
CA GLN A 207 15.17 9.97 15.03
C GLN A 207 14.27 10.93 14.25
N ALA A 208 13.04 10.53 13.93
CA ALA A 208 12.09 11.36 13.20
C ALA A 208 11.40 12.40 14.10
N PHE A 209 11.08 12.04 15.35
CA PHE A 209 10.33 12.87 16.28
C PHE A 209 11.19 13.63 17.31
N GLU A 210 12.37 13.13 17.71
CA GLU A 210 13.31 13.85 18.59
C GLU A 210 13.90 15.12 17.93
N ARG A 211 13.87 15.19 16.59
CA ARG A 211 14.23 16.40 15.82
C ARG A 211 13.37 17.63 16.16
N GLY A 212 12.21 17.46 16.79
CA GLY A 212 11.35 18.55 17.25
C GLY A 212 11.54 19.00 18.70
N ALA A 213 12.29 18.27 19.53
CA ALA A 213 12.29 18.47 20.99
C ALA A 213 13.58 19.11 21.55
N ALA A 214 14.58 19.39 20.72
CA ALA A 214 15.87 19.93 21.19
C ALA A 214 15.88 21.47 21.26
N ASN A 215 15.84 22.00 22.48
CA ASN A 215 16.22 23.34 22.98
C ASN A 215 15.95 24.60 22.09
N PRO A 216 15.14 25.57 22.56
CA PRO A 216 14.87 26.84 21.86
C PRO A 216 16.04 27.85 21.88
N THR A 217 17.24 27.46 22.31
CA THR A 217 18.36 28.38 22.56
C THR A 217 19.43 28.42 21.47
N SER A 218 19.32 27.63 20.41
CA SER A 218 20.22 27.73 19.25
C SER A 218 19.48 28.30 18.04
N ALA A 219 19.84 29.53 17.66
CA ALA A 219 19.31 30.28 16.53
C ALA A 219 19.70 29.72 15.14
N GLY A 220 19.77 28.40 15.00
CA GLY A 220 19.96 27.71 13.72
C GLY A 220 18.85 26.70 13.53
N LYS A 221 17.82 27.07 12.74
CA LYS A 221 16.64 26.25 12.33
C LYS A 221 16.78 24.76 12.67
N ALA A 222 16.42 24.38 13.90
CA ALA A 222 16.13 23.00 14.21
C ALA A 222 14.90 22.64 13.37
N ARG A 223 15.10 21.92 12.26
CA ARG A 223 13.97 21.41 11.46
C ARG A 223 13.25 20.40 12.34
N GLY A 224 12.13 20.82 12.92
CA GLY A 224 11.17 19.95 13.60
C GLY A 224 10.57 18.93 12.62
N LEU A 225 9.37 18.44 12.92
CA LEU A 225 8.64 17.62 11.94
C LEU A 225 8.54 18.39 10.62
N ASP A 226 8.55 17.69 9.49
CA ASP A 226 8.16 18.32 8.23
C ASP A 226 6.69 18.74 8.37
N GLU A 227 6.49 20.03 8.64
CA GLU A 227 5.20 20.60 9.03
C GLU A 227 4.13 20.29 7.98
N ALA A 228 4.48 20.28 6.69
CA ALA A 228 3.54 19.99 5.62
C ALA A 228 3.10 18.53 5.62
N ILE A 229 4.06 17.59 5.71
CA ILE A 229 3.77 16.15 5.77
C ILE A 229 2.96 15.83 7.03
N TRP A 230 3.42 16.32 8.18
CA TRP A 230 2.77 16.06 9.47
C TRP A 230 1.35 16.64 9.52
N HIS A 231 1.17 17.88 9.05
CA HIS A 231 -0.14 18.52 8.99
C HIS A 231 -1.13 17.68 8.18
N GLN A 232 -0.75 17.21 6.99
CA GLN A 232 -1.64 16.40 6.15
C GLN A 232 -2.02 15.08 6.81
N ILE A 233 -1.04 14.37 7.39
CA ILE A 233 -1.29 13.12 8.13
C ILE A 233 -2.22 13.37 9.33
N SER A 234 -2.01 14.45 10.08
CA SER A 234 -2.83 14.81 11.25
C SER A 234 -4.30 15.11 10.91
N ILE A 235 -4.58 15.49 9.66
CA ILE A 235 -5.93 15.71 9.14
C ILE A 235 -6.55 14.39 8.63
N ASP A 236 -5.77 13.54 7.98
CA ASP A 236 -6.28 12.35 7.30
C ASP A 236 -6.48 11.17 8.25
N VAL A 237 -5.59 10.97 9.23
CA VAL A 237 -5.68 9.84 10.17
C VAL A 237 -6.99 9.84 10.97
N PRO A 238 -7.46 10.94 11.59
CA PRO A 238 -8.74 10.95 12.31
C PRO A 238 -9.97 10.67 11.42
N ARG A 239 -9.85 10.81 10.10
CA ARG A 239 -10.91 10.57 9.11
C ARG A 239 -10.78 9.21 8.42
N THR A 240 -9.80 8.39 8.81
CA THR A 240 -9.56 7.05 8.25
C THR A 240 -10.53 6.05 8.89
N ASN A 241 -11.31 5.35 8.07
CA ASN A 241 -12.32 4.38 8.52
C ASN A 241 -13.19 4.86 9.70
N PRO A 242 -13.88 6.02 9.59
CA PRO A 242 -14.54 6.68 10.72
C PRO A 242 -15.72 5.89 11.32
N HIS A 243 -16.21 4.89 10.59
CA HIS A 243 -17.30 4.01 11.03
C HIS A 243 -16.84 2.81 11.86
N ILE A 244 -15.52 2.58 11.95
CA ILE A 244 -14.92 1.47 12.69
C ILE A 244 -14.28 2.02 13.96
N GLU A 245 -14.76 1.54 15.11
CA GLU A 245 -14.38 2.04 16.44
C GLU A 245 -12.86 1.97 16.68
N LEU A 246 -12.20 0.90 16.21
CA LEU A 246 -10.75 0.70 16.29
C LEU A 246 -9.94 1.95 15.88
N TYR A 247 -10.34 2.63 14.81
CA TYR A 247 -9.62 3.79 14.26
C TYR A 247 -10.02 5.13 14.92
N GLY A 248 -11.05 5.11 15.77
CA GLY A 248 -11.43 6.23 16.62
C GLY A 248 -10.60 6.34 17.91
N TYR A 249 -9.91 5.27 18.32
CA TYR A 249 -9.06 5.28 19.51
C TYR A 249 -7.77 6.07 19.28
N GLU A 250 -7.39 6.85 20.29
CA GLU A 250 -6.19 7.68 20.21
C GLU A 250 -4.93 6.82 20.01
N ALA A 251 -4.80 5.70 20.72
CA ALA A 251 -3.67 4.79 20.56
C ALA A 251 -3.46 4.35 19.10
N THR A 252 -4.55 3.96 18.43
CA THR A 252 -4.53 3.62 16.99
C THR A 252 -4.12 4.82 16.15
N GLN A 253 -4.77 5.98 16.32
CA GLN A 253 -4.45 7.17 15.52
C GLN A 253 -2.98 7.56 15.66
N ARG A 254 -2.44 7.55 16.88
CA ARG A 254 -1.03 7.87 17.13
C ARG A 254 -0.07 6.87 16.49
N SER A 255 -0.40 5.58 16.49
CA SER A 255 0.40 4.57 15.78
C SER A 255 0.37 4.77 14.26
N LEU A 256 -0.81 5.03 13.68
CA LEU A 256 -0.93 5.29 12.24
C LEU A 256 -0.19 6.58 11.84
N GLU A 257 -0.31 7.66 12.62
CA GLU A 257 0.43 8.91 12.44
C GLU A 257 1.95 8.66 12.35
N ARG A 258 2.50 7.86 13.27
CA ARG A 258 3.93 7.54 13.28
C ARG A 258 4.35 6.65 12.10
N ILE A 259 3.60 5.61 11.78
CA ILE A 259 3.88 4.73 10.63
C ILE A 259 3.95 5.57 9.35
N LEU A 260 2.91 6.35 9.08
CA LEU A 260 2.79 7.14 7.86
C LEU A 260 3.85 8.22 7.78
N TYR A 261 4.15 8.89 8.91
CA TYR A 261 5.16 9.94 8.93
C TYR A 261 6.56 9.38 8.69
N VAL A 262 6.94 8.31 9.40
CA VAL A 262 8.25 7.66 9.20
C VAL A 262 8.38 7.14 7.78
N TRP A 263 7.32 6.58 7.19
CA TRP A 263 7.34 6.15 5.80
C TRP A 263 7.54 7.34 4.85
N ALA A 264 6.74 8.39 4.99
CA ALA A 264 6.79 9.58 4.12
C ALA A 264 8.17 10.24 4.12
N VAL A 265 8.80 10.41 5.28
CA VAL A 265 10.13 11.05 5.36
C VAL A 265 11.25 10.16 4.82
N ARG A 266 11.08 8.84 4.78
CA ARG A 266 12.04 7.90 4.15
C ARG A 266 11.86 7.78 2.64
N HIS A 267 10.73 8.25 2.09
CA HIS A 267 10.40 8.18 0.67
C HIS A 267 10.17 9.57 0.07
N PRO A 268 11.20 10.43 -0.03
CA PRO A 268 11.04 11.84 -0.42
C PRO A 268 10.52 12.06 -1.85
N ALA A 269 10.63 11.05 -2.73
CA ALA A 269 10.04 11.10 -4.07
C ALA A 269 8.49 11.08 -4.05
N SER A 270 7.92 10.52 -2.98
CA SER A 270 6.47 10.40 -2.76
C SER A 270 5.99 11.37 -1.68
N GLY A 271 6.71 11.45 -0.55
CA GLY A 271 6.22 12.11 0.66
C GLY A 271 4.99 11.39 1.21
N TYR A 272 4.04 12.12 1.79
CA TYR A 272 2.72 11.58 2.12
C TYR A 272 1.73 11.88 1.00
N VAL A 273 0.99 10.86 0.56
CA VAL A 273 -0.09 10.97 -0.42
C VAL A 273 -1.36 10.41 0.20
N GLN A 274 -2.44 11.19 0.12
CA GLN A 274 -3.76 10.76 0.60
C GLN A 274 -4.16 9.45 -0.09
N GLY A 275 -4.58 8.46 0.71
CA GLY A 275 -4.82 7.08 0.27
C GLY A 275 -3.88 6.09 0.94
N ILE A 276 -2.61 6.47 1.19
CA ILE A 276 -1.66 5.60 1.91
C ILE A 276 -2.11 5.33 3.36
N ASN A 277 -2.83 6.27 3.96
CA ASN A 277 -3.47 6.09 5.27
C ASN A 277 -4.49 4.94 5.30
N ASP A 278 -5.11 4.60 4.17
CA ASP A 278 -6.00 3.44 4.11
C ASP A 278 -5.19 2.15 4.09
N LEU A 279 -4.10 2.12 3.30
CA LEU A 279 -3.29 0.93 3.05
C LEU A 279 -2.62 0.35 4.31
N VAL A 280 -2.39 1.17 5.33
CA VAL A 280 -1.82 0.69 6.61
C VAL A 280 -2.86 -0.05 7.47
N THR A 281 -4.15 0.23 7.29
CA THR A 281 -5.21 -0.28 8.19
C THR A 281 -5.37 -1.80 8.20
N PRO A 282 -5.28 -2.55 7.07
CA PRO A 282 -5.42 -4.00 7.08
C PRO A 282 -4.24 -4.65 7.82
N PHE A 283 -3.03 -4.12 7.65
CA PHE A 283 -1.86 -4.59 8.40
C PHE A 283 -2.01 -4.36 9.90
N TRP A 284 -2.41 -3.16 10.29
CA TRP A 284 -2.67 -2.84 11.70
C TRP A 284 -3.69 -3.80 12.32
N GLN A 285 -4.82 -4.01 11.66
CA GLN A 285 -5.89 -4.89 12.14
C GLN A 285 -5.45 -6.35 12.23
N VAL A 286 -4.76 -6.86 11.21
CA VAL A 286 -4.27 -8.25 11.17
C VAL A 286 -3.22 -8.51 12.25
N PHE A 287 -2.25 -7.59 12.43
CA PHE A 287 -1.18 -7.76 13.41
C PHE A 287 -1.63 -7.48 14.84
N LEU A 288 -2.62 -6.62 15.06
CA LEU A 288 -3.23 -6.46 16.37
C LEU A 288 -3.99 -7.72 16.80
N GLY A 289 -4.65 -8.38 15.85
CA GLY A 289 -5.48 -9.58 16.08
C GLY A 289 -4.74 -10.74 16.76
N ILE A 290 -3.43 -10.89 16.56
CA ILE A 290 -2.67 -12.00 17.16
C ILE A 290 -2.49 -11.86 18.66
N TYR A 291 -2.62 -10.65 19.22
CA TYR A 291 -2.37 -10.36 20.62
C TYR A 291 -3.63 -10.41 21.48
N ILE A 292 -4.80 -10.53 20.86
CA ILE A 292 -6.09 -10.46 21.54
C ILE A 292 -6.84 -11.79 21.41
N THR A 293 -7.67 -12.11 22.40
CA THR A 293 -8.43 -13.37 22.43
C THR A 293 -9.70 -13.35 21.58
N ASP A 294 -10.24 -12.17 21.32
CA ASP A 294 -11.49 -11.98 20.56
C ASP A 294 -11.19 -11.79 19.06
N PRO A 295 -11.82 -12.57 18.17
CA PRO A 295 -11.67 -12.45 16.72
C PRO A 295 -12.11 -11.08 16.14
N ASN A 296 -13.05 -10.39 16.79
CA ASN A 296 -13.61 -9.15 16.26
C ASN A 296 -12.77 -7.92 16.63
N VAL A 297 -11.59 -7.74 16.03
CA VAL A 297 -10.65 -6.63 16.34
C VAL A 297 -11.29 -5.23 16.22
N GLU A 298 -12.30 -5.04 15.37
CA GLU A 298 -12.84 -3.73 14.97
C GLU A 298 -13.56 -2.94 16.07
N LYS A 299 -14.08 -3.59 17.12
CA LYS A 299 -14.95 -2.97 18.15
C LYS A 299 -14.64 -3.44 19.56
N GLY A 300 -14.90 -2.62 20.59
CA GLY A 300 -14.92 -3.09 21.98
C GLY A 300 -13.56 -3.33 22.65
N MET A 301 -12.46 -2.76 22.13
CA MET A 301 -11.20 -2.65 22.87
C MET A 301 -10.35 -1.50 22.39
N ASP A 302 -9.96 -0.63 23.32
CA ASP A 302 -8.99 0.44 23.11
C ASP A 302 -7.56 -0.13 23.12
N PRO A 303 -6.82 -0.12 21.99
CA PRO A 303 -5.47 -0.65 21.94
C PRO A 303 -4.50 0.00 22.95
N GLY A 304 -4.82 1.19 23.47
CA GLY A 304 -4.06 1.84 24.54
C GLY A 304 -3.99 1.02 25.84
N GLN A 305 -4.85 0.03 26.02
CA GLN A 305 -4.80 -0.91 27.15
C GLN A 305 -3.71 -1.97 27.02
N LEU A 306 -3.23 -2.24 25.80
CA LEU A 306 -2.19 -3.23 25.57
C LEU A 306 -0.86 -2.71 26.11
N PRO A 307 0.12 -3.58 26.40
CA PRO A 307 1.47 -3.14 26.77
C PRO A 307 2.12 -2.36 25.63
N LYS A 308 2.94 -1.34 25.95
CA LYS A 308 3.67 -0.55 24.95
C LYS A 308 4.48 -1.43 23.98
N SER A 309 5.11 -2.49 24.49
CA SER A 309 5.88 -3.43 23.66
C SER A 309 5.03 -4.15 22.60
N VAL A 310 3.74 -4.36 22.86
CA VAL A 310 2.79 -4.91 21.89
C VAL A 310 2.48 -3.87 20.83
N LEU A 311 2.13 -2.65 21.22
CA LEU A 311 1.86 -1.57 20.25
C LEU A 311 3.08 -1.28 19.37
N ASP A 312 4.27 -1.18 19.97
CA ASP A 312 5.53 -0.99 19.27
C ASP A 312 5.80 -2.10 18.24
N ALA A 313 5.50 -3.35 18.58
CA ALA A 313 5.65 -4.50 17.68
C ALA A 313 4.64 -4.47 16.52
N VAL A 314 3.36 -4.23 16.80
CA VAL A 314 2.30 -4.12 15.78
C VAL A 314 2.59 -2.96 14.84
N GLU A 315 3.05 -1.83 15.37
CA GLU A 315 3.40 -0.64 14.61
C GLU A 315 4.58 -0.89 13.66
N ALA A 316 5.66 -1.48 14.18
CA ALA A 316 6.83 -1.83 13.37
C ALA A 316 6.51 -2.87 12.28
N ASP A 317 5.76 -3.91 12.61
CA ASP A 317 5.39 -4.96 11.66
C ASP A 317 4.48 -4.39 10.56
N SER A 318 3.56 -3.48 10.93
CA SER A 318 2.70 -2.77 9.97
C SER A 318 3.51 -1.86 9.05
N PHE A 319 4.49 -1.12 9.59
CA PHE A 319 5.37 -0.26 8.81
C PHE A 319 6.17 -1.05 7.75
N TRP A 320 6.81 -2.16 8.14
CA TRP A 320 7.62 -2.94 7.21
C TRP A 320 6.77 -3.64 6.15
N CYS A 321 5.60 -4.16 6.53
CA CYS A 321 4.68 -4.77 5.58
C CYS A 321 4.07 -3.76 4.60
N LEU A 322 3.71 -2.57 5.10
CA LEU A 322 3.27 -1.44 4.26
C LEU A 322 4.37 -1.02 3.28
N THR A 323 5.61 -0.90 3.76
CA THR A 323 6.77 -0.58 2.92
C THR A 323 6.91 -1.59 1.79
N LYS A 324 6.84 -2.89 2.11
CA LYS A 324 6.94 -3.96 1.10
C LYS A 324 5.80 -3.95 0.08
N LEU A 325 4.59 -3.62 0.50
CA LEU A 325 3.48 -3.41 -0.43
C LEU A 325 3.78 -2.24 -1.36
N LEU A 326 4.20 -1.10 -0.81
CA LEU A 326 4.44 0.13 -1.56
C LEU A 326 5.64 0.02 -2.52
N ASP A 327 6.63 -0.83 -2.22
CA ASP A 327 7.74 -1.13 -3.13
C ASP A 327 7.27 -1.63 -4.51
N GLY A 328 6.16 -2.38 -4.55
CA GLY A 328 5.59 -2.90 -5.79
C GLY A 328 4.78 -1.88 -6.60
N ILE A 329 4.47 -0.71 -6.02
CA ILE A 329 3.58 0.31 -6.61
C ILE A 329 4.06 1.74 -6.32
N GLN A 330 5.38 1.97 -6.22
CA GLN A 330 5.92 3.27 -5.83
C GLN A 330 5.49 4.40 -6.77
N ASP A 331 5.43 4.10 -8.07
CA ASP A 331 5.01 4.99 -9.15
C ASP A 331 3.54 5.45 -9.05
N HIS A 332 2.73 4.81 -8.20
CA HIS A 332 1.37 5.28 -7.85
C HIS A 332 1.40 6.52 -6.96
N TYR A 333 2.49 6.77 -6.21
CA TYR A 333 2.54 7.80 -5.17
C TYR A 333 3.64 8.85 -5.38
N ILE A 334 4.43 8.76 -6.45
CA ILE A 334 5.35 9.83 -6.83
C ILE A 334 4.60 10.99 -7.50
N VAL A 335 5.31 12.11 -7.71
CA VAL A 335 4.77 13.32 -8.36
C VAL A 335 4.01 12.99 -9.64
N ALA A 336 2.79 13.55 -9.76
CA ALA A 336 1.83 13.33 -10.85
C ALA A 336 1.24 11.91 -10.95
N GLN A 337 1.61 10.98 -10.07
CA GLN A 337 1.07 9.63 -9.96
C GLN A 337 0.98 8.88 -11.31
N PRO A 338 2.09 8.80 -12.07
CA PRO A 338 2.08 8.24 -13.43
C PRO A 338 1.63 6.78 -13.46
N GLY A 339 1.88 6.01 -12.40
CA GLY A 339 1.42 4.63 -12.31
C GLY A 339 -0.11 4.53 -12.22
N ILE A 340 -0.77 5.42 -11.46
CA ILE A 340 -2.24 5.48 -11.43
C ILE A 340 -2.81 5.81 -12.81
N GLN A 341 -2.22 6.78 -13.52
CA GLN A 341 -2.66 7.13 -14.87
C GLN A 341 -2.55 5.93 -15.84
N ARG A 342 -1.45 5.17 -15.76
CA ARG A 342 -1.28 3.93 -16.54
C ARG A 342 -2.33 2.88 -16.19
N GLN A 343 -2.59 2.65 -14.91
CA GLN A 343 -3.59 1.68 -14.45
C GLN A 343 -5.00 2.05 -14.92
N VAL A 344 -5.37 3.33 -14.87
CA VAL A 344 -6.67 3.83 -15.35
C VAL A 344 -6.81 3.66 -16.86
N ALA A 345 -5.77 3.99 -17.63
CA ALA A 345 -5.76 3.78 -19.08
C ALA A 345 -5.85 2.28 -19.43
N ALA A 346 -5.09 1.44 -18.73
CA ALA A 346 -5.13 -0.01 -18.90
C ALA A 346 -6.50 -0.59 -18.53
N LEU A 347 -7.18 -0.04 -17.51
CA LEU A 347 -8.52 -0.48 -17.11
C LEU A 347 -9.53 -0.19 -18.21
N ARG A 348 -9.50 1.02 -18.78
CA ARG A 348 -10.34 1.39 -19.94
C ARG A 348 -10.14 0.41 -21.09
N ASP A 349 -8.88 0.17 -21.48
CA ASP A 349 -8.55 -0.69 -22.62
C ASP A 349 -8.94 -2.15 -22.37
N LEU A 350 -8.78 -2.64 -21.14
CA LEU A 350 -9.18 -3.98 -20.73
C LEU A 350 -10.71 -4.12 -20.71
N THR A 351 -11.44 -3.16 -20.13
CA THR A 351 -12.90 -3.15 -20.13
C THR A 351 -13.45 -3.14 -21.56
N ALA A 352 -12.87 -2.37 -22.48
CA ALA A 352 -13.31 -2.36 -23.87
C ALA A 352 -13.14 -3.72 -24.58
N ARG A 353 -12.18 -4.53 -24.17
CA ARG A 353 -11.96 -5.89 -24.69
C ARG A 353 -12.87 -6.93 -24.07
N ILE A 354 -13.19 -6.79 -22.79
CA ILE A 354 -14.03 -7.73 -22.03
C ILE A 354 -15.51 -7.47 -22.29
N ASP A 355 -15.92 -6.21 -22.18
CA ASP A 355 -17.31 -5.76 -22.30
C ASP A 355 -17.36 -4.47 -23.13
N SER A 356 -17.36 -4.65 -24.45
CA SER A 356 -17.43 -3.54 -25.40
C SER A 356 -18.75 -2.75 -25.33
N THR A 357 -19.83 -3.37 -24.82
CA THR A 357 -21.13 -2.72 -24.67
C THR A 357 -21.05 -1.71 -23.53
N LEU A 358 -20.55 -2.12 -22.37
CA LEU A 358 -20.34 -1.23 -21.24
C LEU A 358 -19.37 -0.10 -21.58
N ALA A 359 -18.24 -0.40 -22.22
CA ALA A 359 -17.25 0.61 -22.56
C ALA A 359 -17.82 1.70 -23.48
N LYS A 360 -18.60 1.32 -24.50
CA LYS A 360 -19.27 2.27 -25.41
C LYS A 360 -20.34 3.08 -24.70
N HIS A 361 -21.07 2.48 -23.77
CA HIS A 361 -22.08 3.19 -22.98
C HIS A 361 -21.44 4.27 -22.09
N LEU A 362 -20.35 3.93 -21.40
CA LEU A 362 -19.60 4.92 -20.60
C LEU A 362 -19.08 6.06 -21.48
N GLU A 363 -18.60 5.76 -22.69
CA GLU A 363 -18.17 6.78 -23.66
C GLU A 363 -19.33 7.66 -24.14
N SER A 364 -20.50 7.09 -24.44
CA SER A 364 -21.68 7.86 -24.88
C SER A 364 -22.27 8.73 -23.79
N GLU A 365 -22.18 8.29 -22.53
CA GLU A 365 -22.55 9.09 -21.36
C GLU A 365 -21.43 10.03 -20.90
N HIS A 366 -20.34 10.14 -21.65
CA HIS A 366 -19.19 11.01 -21.34
C HIS A 366 -18.55 10.74 -19.97
N VAL A 367 -18.60 9.50 -19.50
CA VAL A 367 -17.95 9.05 -18.26
C VAL A 367 -16.49 8.72 -18.56
N GLU A 368 -15.59 9.49 -17.97
CA GLU A 368 -14.15 9.19 -18.05
C GLU A 368 -13.75 8.22 -16.93
N PHE A 369 -13.00 7.18 -17.28
CA PHE A 369 -12.57 6.16 -16.32
C PHE A 369 -11.86 6.77 -15.09
N ILE A 370 -11.09 7.85 -15.27
CA ILE A 370 -10.38 8.53 -14.18
C ILE A 370 -11.33 9.05 -13.09
N GLN A 371 -12.57 9.41 -13.41
CA GLN A 371 -13.52 10.05 -12.48
C GLN A 371 -13.96 9.12 -11.34
N PHE A 372 -13.96 7.80 -11.56
CA PHE A 372 -14.28 6.81 -10.53
C PHE A 372 -13.09 5.92 -10.17
N SER A 373 -12.30 5.48 -11.16
CA SER A 373 -11.26 4.47 -10.95
C SER A 373 -9.96 5.01 -10.36
N PHE A 374 -9.74 6.34 -10.33
CA PHE A 374 -8.60 6.92 -9.61
C PHE A 374 -8.57 6.45 -8.16
N ARG A 375 -9.72 6.51 -7.47
CA ARG A 375 -9.85 6.06 -6.07
C ARG A 375 -9.65 4.56 -5.93
N TRP A 376 -10.12 3.78 -6.90
CA TRP A 376 -9.96 2.33 -6.89
C TRP A 376 -8.49 1.94 -6.94
N MET A 377 -7.70 2.57 -7.80
CA MET A 377 -6.26 2.31 -7.92
C MET A 377 -5.45 2.87 -6.75
N ASN A 378 -5.77 4.10 -6.31
CA ASN A 378 -5.03 4.81 -5.26
C ASN A 378 -5.27 4.22 -3.85
N CYS A 379 -6.44 3.63 -3.63
CA CYS A 379 -6.81 3.00 -2.36
C CYS A 379 -7.00 1.49 -2.48
N LEU A 380 -6.58 0.84 -3.58
CA LEU A 380 -6.71 -0.60 -3.81
C LEU A 380 -8.11 -1.16 -3.50
N LEU A 381 -9.15 -0.49 -4.00
CA LEU A 381 -10.58 -0.76 -3.77
C LEU A 381 -11.06 -0.71 -2.30
N MET A 382 -10.21 -0.32 -1.35
CA MET A 382 -10.55 -0.32 0.08
C MET A 382 -11.71 0.61 0.47
N ARG A 383 -12.01 1.59 -0.38
CA ARG A 383 -13.15 2.51 -0.20
C ARG A 383 -14.46 1.92 -0.71
N GLU A 384 -14.39 0.84 -1.49
CA GLU A 384 -15.53 0.24 -2.18
C GLU A 384 -15.99 -1.07 -1.54
N ILE A 385 -15.22 -1.65 -0.62
CA ILE A 385 -15.56 -2.89 0.11
C ILE A 385 -15.16 -2.76 1.59
N SER A 386 -15.73 -3.60 2.46
CA SER A 386 -15.40 -3.60 3.88
C SER A 386 -13.92 -3.97 4.15
N VAL A 387 -13.38 -3.55 5.31
CA VAL A 387 -12.00 -3.90 5.71
C VAL A 387 -11.83 -5.41 5.81
N LYS A 388 -12.83 -6.14 6.35
CA LYS A 388 -12.84 -7.60 6.36
C LYS A 388 -12.66 -8.21 4.96
N ASN A 389 -13.41 -7.70 3.98
CA ASN A 389 -13.34 -8.19 2.60
C ASN A 389 -12.05 -7.76 1.91
N THR A 390 -11.50 -6.59 2.25
CA THR A 390 -10.16 -6.16 1.83
C THR A 390 -9.09 -7.13 2.33
N ILE A 391 -9.13 -7.51 3.61
CA ILE A 391 -8.18 -8.47 4.19
C ILE A 391 -8.26 -9.81 3.44
N ARG A 392 -9.47 -10.32 3.17
CA ARG A 392 -9.65 -11.54 2.36
C ARG A 392 -9.10 -11.36 0.94
N MET A 393 -9.31 -10.21 0.30
CA MET A 393 -8.79 -9.93 -1.03
C MET A 393 -7.25 -9.90 -1.04
N TRP A 394 -6.66 -9.30 0.00
CA TRP A 394 -5.21 -9.19 0.14
C TRP A 394 -4.51 -10.51 0.44
N ASP A 395 -5.19 -11.50 1.04
CA ASP A 395 -4.68 -12.88 1.11
C ASP A 395 -4.27 -13.39 -0.28
N THR A 396 -5.07 -13.10 -1.30
CA THR A 396 -4.81 -13.48 -2.69
C THR A 396 -3.77 -12.58 -3.35
N TYR A 397 -3.81 -11.27 -3.10
CA TYR A 397 -2.82 -10.35 -3.68
C TYR A 397 -1.40 -10.65 -3.19
N LEU A 398 -1.27 -11.07 -1.93
CA LEU A 398 0.00 -11.49 -1.35
C LEU A 398 0.47 -12.87 -1.84
N ALA A 399 -0.47 -13.71 -2.29
CA ALA A 399 -0.16 -15.00 -2.89
C ALA A 399 0.33 -14.86 -4.35
N GLU A 400 -0.13 -13.82 -5.06
CA GLU A 400 0.27 -13.49 -6.43
C GLU A 400 1.58 -12.69 -6.48
N GLU A 401 2.47 -13.00 -7.43
CA GLU A 401 3.78 -12.34 -7.53
C GLU A 401 3.69 -10.83 -7.79
N GLN A 402 2.70 -10.41 -8.59
CA GLN A 402 2.41 -9.01 -8.93
C GLN A 402 0.97 -8.66 -8.57
N GLY A 403 0.55 -9.07 -7.36
CA GLY A 403 -0.83 -8.94 -6.90
C GLY A 403 -1.37 -7.50 -6.89
N PHE A 404 -0.60 -6.58 -6.31
CA PHE A 404 -1.01 -5.18 -6.12
C PHE A 404 -0.87 -4.31 -7.39
N SER A 405 0.02 -4.69 -8.30
CA SER A 405 0.37 -3.92 -9.50
C SER A 405 -0.36 -4.43 -10.76
N GLU A 406 -0.25 -5.72 -11.08
CA GLU A 406 -0.86 -6.30 -12.28
C GLU A 406 -2.22 -6.92 -12.00
N PHE A 407 -2.33 -7.77 -10.98
CA PHE A 407 -3.57 -8.51 -10.74
C PHE A 407 -4.72 -7.59 -10.30
N HIS A 408 -4.41 -6.52 -9.55
CA HIS A 408 -5.38 -5.52 -9.14
C HIS A 408 -6.18 -4.92 -10.33
N LEU A 409 -5.53 -4.71 -11.47
CA LEU A 409 -6.17 -4.23 -12.70
C LEU A 409 -7.35 -5.14 -13.13
N TYR A 410 -7.12 -6.44 -13.12
CA TYR A 410 -8.12 -7.43 -13.49
C TYR A 410 -9.24 -7.52 -12.46
N VAL A 411 -8.92 -7.31 -11.19
CA VAL A 411 -9.93 -7.23 -10.12
C VAL A 411 -10.80 -6.00 -10.27
N CYS A 412 -10.23 -4.82 -10.59
CA CYS A 412 -11.00 -3.62 -10.91
C CYS A 412 -11.90 -3.82 -12.14
N ALA A 413 -11.40 -4.49 -13.18
CA ALA A 413 -12.22 -4.83 -14.34
C ALA A 413 -13.40 -5.73 -13.93
N ALA A 414 -13.14 -6.81 -13.17
CA ALA A 414 -14.18 -7.76 -12.75
C ALA A 414 -15.21 -7.09 -11.86
N PHE A 415 -14.74 -6.20 -11.00
CA PHE A 415 -15.58 -5.39 -10.15
C PHE A 415 -16.50 -4.46 -10.94
N LEU A 416 -16.00 -3.81 -12.01
CA LEU A 416 -16.78 -2.94 -12.87
C LEU A 416 -17.84 -3.71 -13.68
N VAL A 417 -17.42 -4.77 -14.37
CA VAL A 417 -18.27 -5.56 -15.27
C VAL A 417 -19.35 -6.33 -14.52
N LYS A 418 -19.12 -6.69 -13.24
CA LYS A 418 -20.17 -7.24 -12.35
C LYS A 418 -21.45 -6.39 -12.32
N TRP A 419 -21.33 -5.09 -12.58
CA TRP A 419 -22.44 -4.15 -12.58
C TRP A 419 -22.87 -3.71 -13.99
N SER A 420 -22.32 -4.32 -15.05
CA SER A 420 -22.56 -3.94 -16.45
C SER A 420 -24.06 -3.81 -16.77
N ASP A 421 -24.86 -4.84 -16.45
CA ASP A 421 -26.30 -4.87 -16.69
C ASP A 421 -27.08 -3.68 -16.12
N LYS A 422 -26.59 -3.11 -15.01
CA LYS A 422 -27.17 -1.91 -14.38
C LYS A 422 -26.62 -0.63 -15.01
N LEU A 423 -25.30 -0.55 -15.17
CA LEU A 423 -24.60 0.63 -15.67
C LEU A 423 -25.05 1.03 -17.08
N VAL A 424 -25.29 0.06 -17.97
CA VAL A 424 -25.75 0.32 -19.35
C VAL A 424 -27.16 0.91 -19.44
N ARG A 425 -27.86 1.06 -18.31
CA ARG A 425 -29.21 1.65 -18.22
C ARG A 425 -29.23 2.99 -17.50
N MET A 426 -28.07 3.45 -17.03
CA MET A 426 -27.90 4.65 -16.23
C MET A 426 -27.37 5.79 -17.09
N ASP A 427 -27.78 7.02 -16.78
CA ASP A 427 -27.14 8.22 -17.33
C ASP A 427 -25.83 8.58 -16.61
N PHE A 428 -25.12 9.60 -17.09
CA PHE A 428 -23.89 10.11 -16.46
C PHE A 428 -23.99 10.28 -14.93
N GLN A 429 -25.05 10.94 -14.44
CA GLN A 429 -25.16 11.27 -13.01
C GLN A 429 -25.41 10.01 -12.19
N GLU A 430 -26.28 9.13 -12.67
CA GLU A 430 -26.58 7.84 -12.04
C GLU A 430 -25.34 6.94 -12.01
N ILE A 431 -24.57 6.86 -13.10
CA ILE A 431 -23.31 6.10 -13.17
C ILE A 431 -22.32 6.61 -12.12
N MET A 432 -22.10 7.92 -12.05
CA MET A 432 -21.13 8.49 -11.11
C MET A 432 -21.52 8.27 -9.66
N MET A 433 -22.80 8.46 -9.31
CA MET A 433 -23.29 8.17 -7.97
C MET A 433 -23.18 6.69 -7.62
N PHE A 434 -23.47 5.80 -8.58
CA PHE A 434 -23.43 4.37 -8.37
C PHE A 434 -21.99 3.84 -8.20
N LEU A 435 -21.06 4.22 -9.08
CA LEU A 435 -19.67 3.77 -9.04
C LEU A 435 -18.89 4.31 -7.83
N GLN A 436 -19.30 5.45 -7.27
CA GLN A 436 -18.72 6.01 -6.05
C GLN A 436 -19.31 5.43 -4.75
N SER A 437 -20.39 4.64 -4.84
CA SER A 437 -21.08 4.05 -3.69
C SER A 437 -21.69 2.68 -4.06
N LEU A 438 -20.85 1.77 -4.54
CA LEU A 438 -21.29 0.44 -4.97
C LEU A 438 -21.92 -0.36 -3.81
N PRO A 439 -22.97 -1.16 -4.07
CA PRO A 439 -23.71 -1.85 -3.01
C PRO A 439 -22.98 -3.13 -2.57
N THR A 440 -21.88 -2.95 -1.84
CA THR A 440 -20.99 -4.02 -1.36
C THR A 440 -21.05 -4.23 0.16
N LYS A 441 -21.90 -3.46 0.86
CA LYS A 441 -22.01 -3.48 2.32
C LYS A 441 -22.24 -4.88 2.89
N ASP A 442 -23.08 -5.67 2.21
CA ASP A 442 -23.47 -7.02 2.63
C ASP A 442 -22.62 -8.12 1.97
N TRP A 443 -21.55 -7.76 1.26
CA TRP A 443 -20.65 -8.74 0.65
C TRP A 443 -19.98 -9.60 1.70
N THR A 444 -19.84 -10.87 1.36
CA THR A 444 -19.21 -11.91 2.15
C THR A 444 -17.89 -12.35 1.51
N GLU A 445 -17.14 -13.22 2.20
CA GLU A 445 -15.93 -13.84 1.64
C GLU A 445 -16.19 -14.59 0.33
N LYS A 446 -17.42 -15.10 0.12
CA LYS A 446 -17.80 -15.78 -1.14
C LYS A 446 -17.88 -14.80 -2.31
N ASP A 447 -18.38 -13.59 -2.07
CA ASP A 447 -18.45 -12.56 -3.12
C ASP A 447 -17.05 -12.14 -3.57
N ILE A 448 -16.12 -12.05 -2.61
CA ILE A 448 -14.70 -11.78 -2.88
C ILE A 448 -14.05 -12.96 -3.61
N GLU A 449 -14.33 -14.19 -3.22
CA GLU A 449 -13.81 -15.39 -3.90
C GLU A 449 -14.28 -15.45 -5.37
N LEU A 450 -15.55 -15.16 -5.65
CA LEU A 450 -16.09 -15.09 -7.00
C LEU A 450 -15.43 -13.97 -7.82
N LEU A 451 -15.30 -12.78 -7.24
CA LEU A 451 -14.63 -11.64 -7.88
C LEU A 451 -13.18 -11.97 -8.26
N LEU A 452 -12.43 -12.56 -7.34
CA LEU A 452 -11.03 -12.95 -7.57
C LEU A 452 -10.90 -14.05 -8.61
N SER A 453 -11.82 -15.02 -8.62
CA SER A 453 -11.84 -16.10 -9.61
C SER A 453 -12.10 -15.57 -11.02
N GLU A 454 -13.04 -14.64 -11.17
CA GLU A 454 -13.31 -13.96 -12.44
C GLU A 454 -12.10 -13.14 -12.91
N ALA A 455 -11.50 -12.36 -12.01
CA ALA A 455 -10.29 -11.60 -12.31
C ALA A 455 -9.13 -12.51 -12.78
N PHE A 456 -8.95 -13.67 -12.15
CA PHE A 456 -7.91 -14.63 -12.54
C PHE A 456 -8.15 -15.26 -13.92
N ILE A 457 -9.41 -15.52 -14.27
CA ILE A 457 -9.78 -15.98 -15.61
C ILE A 457 -9.38 -14.90 -16.63
N TRP A 458 -9.70 -13.63 -16.39
CA TRP A 458 -9.36 -12.56 -17.32
C TRP A 458 -7.88 -12.29 -17.39
N GLN A 459 -7.17 -12.36 -16.27
CA GLN A 459 -5.72 -12.33 -16.30
C GLN A 459 -5.18 -13.46 -17.19
N SER A 460 -5.65 -14.68 -17.02
CA SER A 460 -5.20 -15.82 -17.84
C SER A 460 -5.51 -15.67 -19.33
N LEU A 461 -6.64 -15.04 -19.67
CA LEU A 461 -7.06 -14.84 -21.08
C LEU A 461 -6.36 -13.66 -21.76
N PHE A 462 -6.10 -12.58 -21.02
CA PHE A 462 -5.63 -11.30 -21.58
C PHE A 462 -4.16 -10.98 -21.24
N LYS A 463 -3.52 -11.69 -20.31
CA LYS A 463 -2.09 -11.54 -20.01
C LYS A 463 -1.27 -12.05 -21.19
N GLY A 464 -0.40 -11.21 -21.74
CA GLY A 464 0.47 -11.55 -22.87
C GLY A 464 -0.18 -11.45 -24.25
N SER A 465 -1.49 -11.16 -24.36
CA SER A 465 -2.17 -10.90 -25.65
C SER A 465 -1.65 -9.65 -26.37
N SER A 466 -0.76 -8.90 -25.70
CA SER A 466 0.12 -7.88 -26.27
C SER A 466 0.99 -8.39 -27.43
N ALA A 467 1.23 -9.71 -27.56
CA ALA A 467 1.99 -10.26 -28.69
C ALA A 467 1.28 -10.16 -30.05
N HIS A 468 -0.03 -9.85 -30.08
CA HIS A 468 -0.75 -9.51 -31.32
C HIS A 468 -0.64 -8.01 -31.69
N LEU A 469 0.06 -7.19 -30.88
CA LEU A 469 0.22 -5.73 -31.06
C LEU A 469 1.22 -5.31 -32.14
N ARG A 470 1.68 -6.22 -33.01
CA ARG A 470 2.27 -5.85 -34.31
C ARG A 470 1.34 -6.27 -35.45
N GLY A 471 0.09 -5.86 -35.35
CA GLY A 471 -0.83 -5.87 -36.49
C GLY A 471 -0.42 -4.82 -37.52
N GLN A 472 0.08 -5.31 -38.65
CA GLN A 472 0.06 -4.78 -40.02
C GLN A 472 0.30 -3.27 -40.25
N PRO A 473 1.25 -2.88 -41.13
CA PRO A 473 1.39 -1.49 -41.53
C PRO A 473 0.11 -1.02 -42.20
N SER A 474 -0.47 0.06 -41.67
CA SER A 474 -1.56 0.81 -42.29
C SER A 474 -1.20 1.09 -43.75
N ARG A 475 -2.05 0.60 -44.66
CA ARG A 475 -1.98 0.84 -46.10
C ARG A 475 -1.89 2.36 -46.35
N ALA A 476 -0.81 2.80 -47.00
CA ALA A 476 -0.59 4.21 -47.31
C ALA A 476 -1.74 4.79 -48.15
N PRO A 477 -2.09 6.07 -47.98
CA PRO A 477 -3.11 6.71 -48.80
C PRO A 477 -2.62 6.80 -50.25
N SER A 478 -3.46 6.32 -51.16
CA SER A 478 -3.33 6.48 -52.61
C SER A 478 -3.28 7.96 -53.00
N THR A 479 -2.11 8.41 -53.42
CA THR A 479 -1.91 9.65 -54.17
C THR A 479 -2.25 9.40 -55.64
N ASN A 480 -3.47 9.75 -56.03
CA ASN A 480 -3.81 10.03 -57.42
C ASN A 480 -3.88 11.55 -57.57
N LEU A 481 -2.83 12.13 -58.15
CA LEU A 481 -2.90 13.43 -58.81
C LEU A 481 -2.11 13.34 -60.10
N GLN A 482 -2.83 13.67 -61.16
CA GLN A 482 -2.51 13.54 -62.58
C GLN A 482 -1.28 14.36 -62.97
N LEU A 483 -0.46 13.78 -63.86
CA LEU A 483 -0.14 14.36 -65.17
C LEU A 483 -0.14 13.24 -66.20
#